data_AF-A0A924HSI9-F1
#
_entry.id   AF-A0A924HSI9-F1
#
_cell.length_a   1.000
_cell.length_b   1.000
_cell.length_c   1.000
_cell.angle_alpha   90.00
_cell.angle_beta   90.00
_cell.angle_gamma   90.00
#
_symmetry.space_group_name_H-M   'P 1'
#
loop_
_entity.id
_entity.type
_entity.pdbx_description
1 polymer ?
#
loop_
_entity_poly.entity_id
_entity_poly.type
_entity_poly.pdbx_seq_one_letter_code
_entity_poly.pdbx_strand_id
1 'polypeptide(L)' 'MKAFATTVSVVVLALLAYLLLWPIPISPVSVGISPAPGYVGVHAVNSRLSNLQHIDLKGDVGPEHIVFGPDGKLYTG' A
#
# COMPACT_ATOMS: atom_id res chain seq x y z
N MET A 1 -20.89 -47.00 38.40
CA MET A 1 -20.37 -45.60 38.28
C MET A 1 -19.38 -45.44 37.14
N LYS A 2 -18.34 -46.28 37.01
CA LYS A 2 -17.33 -46.17 35.93
C LYS A 2 -17.93 -46.21 34.52
N ALA A 3 -18.78 -47.19 34.21
CA ALA A 3 -19.42 -47.31 32.89
C ALA A 3 -20.28 -46.10 32.49
N PHE A 4 -20.96 -45.48 33.47
CA PHE A 4 -21.74 -44.26 33.26
C PHE A 4 -20.83 -43.08 32.92
N ALA A 5 -19.76 -42.87 33.70
CA ALA A 5 -18.78 -41.81 33.44
C ALA A 5 -18.10 -41.98 32.07
N THR A 6 -17.72 -43.21 31.69
CA THR A 6 -17.14 -43.48 30.37
C THR A 6 -18.11 -43.14 29.24
N THR A 7 -19.38 -43.51 29.39
CA THR A 7 -20.41 -43.23 28.37
C THR A 7 -20.60 -41.72 28.18
N VAL A 8 -20.69 -40.97 29.27
CA VAL A 8 -20.80 -39.50 29.23
C VAL A 8 -19.58 -38.88 28.53
N SER A 9 -18.37 -39.32 28.88
CA SER A 9 -17.14 -38.80 28.25
C SER A 9 -17.09 -39.06 26.75
N VAL A 10 -17.52 -40.24 26.29
CA VAL A 10 -17.57 -40.57 24.86
C VAL A 10 -18.58 -39.68 24.13
N VAL A 11 -19.75 -39.45 24.71
CA VAL A 11 -20.78 -38.56 24.11
C VAL A 11 -20.27 -37.12 24.00
N VAL A 12 -19.61 -36.62 25.05
CA VAL A 12 -19.03 -35.27 25.04
C VAL A 12 -17.95 -35.14 23.97
N LEU A 13 -17.05 -36.13 23.86
CA LEU A 13 -16.02 -36.15 22.82
C LEU A 13 -16.62 -36.19 21.41
N ALA A 14 -17.67 -36.96 21.18
CA ALA A 14 -18.36 -37.02 19.90
C ALA A 14 -19.00 -35.67 19.51
N LEU A 15 -19.63 -34.99 20.48
CA LEU A 15 -20.21 -33.66 20.27
C LEU A 15 -19.15 -32.61 19.96
N LEU A 16 -18.02 -32.64 20.68
CA LEU A 16 -16.90 -31.73 20.42
C LEU A 16 -16.31 -31.97 19.03
N ALA A 17 -16.11 -33.23 18.64
CA ALA A 17 -15.64 -33.58 17.31
C ALA A 17 -16.60 -33.08 16.22
N TYR A 18 -17.92 -33.24 16.44
CA TYR A 18 -18.93 -32.70 15.55
C TYR A 18 -18.80 -31.18 15.41
N LEU A 19 -18.78 -30.43 16.51
CA LEU A 19 -18.69 -28.96 16.49
C LEU A 19 -17.40 -28.44 15.85
N LEU A 20 -16.27 -29.14 16.06
CA LEU A 20 -14.96 -28.70 15.59
C LEU A 20 -14.66 -29.11 14.14
N LEU A 21 -15.16 -30.25 13.69
CA LEU A 21 -14.85 -30.80 12.37
C LEU A 21 -15.99 -30.66 11.36
N TRP A 22 -17.18 -30.21 11.77
CA TRP A 22 -18.29 -30.04 10.84
C TRP A 22 -18.00 -28.90 9.86
N PRO A 23 -17.93 -29.19 8.55
CA PRO A 23 -17.65 -28.17 7.56
C PRO A 23 -18.83 -27.20 7.46
N ILE A 24 -18.54 -25.91 7.57
CA ILE A 24 -19.54 -24.85 7.38
C ILE A 24 -19.50 -24.46 5.90
N PRO A 25 -20.58 -24.67 5.12
CA PRO A 25 -20.60 -24.29 3.72
C PRO A 25 -20.53 -22.76 3.61
N ILE A 26 -19.49 -22.25 2.95
CA ILE A 26 -19.37 -20.83 2.60
C ILE A 26 -19.42 -20.68 1.09
N SER A 27 -20.30 -19.80 0.62
CA SER A 27 -20.35 -19.40 -0.79
C SER A 27 -19.68 -18.04 -0.92
N PRO A 28 -18.43 -17.96 -1.43
CA PRO A 28 -17.75 -16.69 -1.58
C PRO A 28 -18.50 -15.81 -2.59
N VAL A 29 -18.75 -14.55 -2.22
CA VAL A 29 -19.37 -13.56 -3.09
C VAL A 29 -18.27 -12.65 -3.64
N SER A 30 -18.16 -12.54 -4.96
CA SER A 30 -17.25 -11.59 -5.58
C SER A 30 -17.85 -10.18 -5.47
N VAL A 31 -17.19 -9.33 -4.69
CA VAL A 31 -17.52 -7.90 -4.62
C VAL A 31 -16.83 -7.21 -5.80
N GLY A 32 -17.61 -6.55 -6.66
CA GLY A 32 -17.09 -5.69 -7.71
C GLY A 32 -16.54 -4.40 -7.11
N ILE A 33 -15.23 -4.30 -6.98
CA ILE A 33 -14.57 -3.07 -6.54
C ILE A 33 -14.30 -2.20 -7.77
N SER A 34 -14.61 -0.91 -7.68
CA SER A 34 -14.27 0.04 -8.74
C SER A 34 -12.74 0.16 -8.87
N PRO A 35 -12.20 0.23 -10.09
CA PRO A 35 -10.78 0.46 -10.30
C PRO A 35 -10.32 1.74 -9.60
N ALA A 36 -9.07 1.75 -9.14
CA ALA A 36 -8.48 2.96 -8.59
C ALA A 36 -8.50 4.08 -9.65
N PRO A 37 -8.82 5.33 -9.27
CA PRO A 37 -8.95 6.45 -10.21
C PRO A 37 -7.63 6.89 -10.86
N GLY A 38 -6.49 6.33 -10.44
CA GLY A 38 -5.16 6.63 -10.98
C GLY A 38 -4.58 7.95 -10.45
N TYR A 39 -3.69 8.55 -11.24
CA TYR A 39 -2.99 9.81 -10.91
C TYR A 39 -3.90 11.02 -11.17
N VAL A 40 -4.74 11.34 -10.18
CA VAL A 40 -5.70 12.46 -10.23
C VAL A 40 -5.53 13.41 -9.05
N GLY A 41 -6.10 14.61 -9.15
CA GLY A 41 -6.07 15.62 -8.09
C GLY A 41 -4.64 16.04 -7.72
N VAL A 42 -4.29 15.93 -6.43
CA VAL A 42 -2.94 16.25 -5.94
C VAL A 42 -1.86 15.31 -6.47
N HIS A 43 -2.25 14.14 -6.97
CA HIS A 43 -1.37 13.15 -7.58
C HIS A 43 -1.37 13.21 -9.11
N ALA A 44 -2.00 14.21 -9.74
CA ALA A 44 -1.97 14.36 -11.17
C ALA A 44 -0.53 14.57 -11.69
N VAL A 45 -0.25 14.06 -12.89
CA VAL A 45 1.06 14.22 -13.55
C VAL A 45 1.41 15.71 -13.66
N ASN A 46 2.59 16.09 -13.18
CA ASN A 46 3.07 17.47 -13.21
C ASN A 46 4.06 17.67 -14.37
N SER A 47 3.60 18.35 -15.42
CA SER A 47 4.42 18.72 -16.58
C SER A 47 4.87 20.18 -16.57
N ARG A 48 4.73 20.92 -15.46
CA ARG A 48 5.04 22.37 -15.41
C ARG A 48 6.50 22.70 -15.76
N LEU A 49 7.40 21.76 -15.50
CA LEU A 49 8.84 21.89 -15.76
C LEU A 49 9.29 21.14 -17.03
N SER A 50 8.35 20.71 -17.89
CA SER A 50 8.69 19.93 -19.09
C SER A 50 9.51 20.71 -20.13
N ASN A 51 9.40 22.04 -20.13
CA ASN A 51 10.08 22.93 -21.08
C ASN A 51 11.10 23.84 -20.39
N LEU A 52 11.82 23.31 -19.40
CA LEU A 52 12.89 24.07 -18.75
C LEU A 52 14.03 24.36 -19.73
N GLN A 53 14.58 25.56 -19.62
CA GLN A 53 15.84 25.89 -20.26
C GLN A 53 16.98 25.32 -19.40
N HIS A 54 17.81 24.48 -20.00
CA HIS A 54 18.99 23.94 -19.35
C HIS A 54 20.19 24.87 -19.60
N ILE A 55 20.94 25.16 -18.55
CA ILE A 55 22.18 25.94 -18.62
C ILE A 55 23.32 24.97 -18.32
N ASP A 56 24.27 24.83 -19.25
CA ASP A 56 25.43 23.98 -19.07
C ASP A 56 26.46 24.66 -18.14
N LEU A 57 26.83 23.97 -17.08
CA LEU A 57 27.77 24.41 -16.05
C LEU A 57 29.22 23.99 -16.35
N LYS A 58 29.48 23.39 -17.51
CA LYS A 58 30.83 23.06 -18.01
C LYS A 58 31.68 22.21 -17.05
N GLY A 59 31.03 21.35 -16.26
CA GLY A 59 31.70 20.39 -15.39
C GLY A 59 31.85 20.82 -13.92
N ASP A 60 31.31 21.98 -13.53
CA ASP A 60 31.15 22.31 -12.10
C ASP A 60 30.14 21.36 -11.43
N VAL A 61 30.46 20.94 -10.20
CA VAL A 61 29.68 19.99 -9.40
C VAL A 61 29.74 20.40 -7.92
N GLY A 62 28.61 20.77 -7.32
CA GLY A 62 28.54 21.16 -5.91
C GLY A 62 27.14 21.58 -5.46
N PRO A 63 26.94 21.93 -4.17
CA PRO A 63 25.69 22.55 -3.72
C PRO A 63 25.62 23.98 -4.27
N GLU A 64 24.88 24.17 -5.36
CA GLU A 64 24.89 25.45 -6.06
C GLU A 64 23.88 26.43 -5.47
N HIS A 65 24.38 27.56 -4.96
CA HIS A 65 23.55 28.70 -4.63
C HIS A 65 23.37 29.57 -5.87
N ILE A 66 22.12 29.74 -6.32
CA ILE A 66 21.81 30.61 -7.46
C ILE A 66 21.35 31.99 -6.97
N VAL A 67 22.03 33.06 -7.38
CA VAL A 67 21.65 34.45 -7.07
C VAL A 67 21.69 35.34 -8.30
N PHE A 68 20.77 36.30 -8.37
CA PHE A 68 20.81 37.38 -9.37
C PHE A 68 21.53 38.60 -8.78
N GLY A 69 22.60 39.03 -9.44
CA GLY A 69 23.35 40.23 -9.05
C GLY A 69 22.63 41.53 -9.43
N PRO A 70 23.05 42.68 -8.87
CA PRO A 70 22.56 44.01 -9.28
C PRO A 70 22.81 44.33 -10.75
N ASP A 71 23.74 43.61 -11.39
CA ASP A 71 24.06 43.70 -12.82
C ASP A 71 23.15 42.82 -13.71
N GLY A 72 22.17 42.14 -13.12
CA GLY A 72 21.22 41.28 -13.82
C GLY A 72 21.80 39.94 -14.27
N LYS A 73 23.02 39.59 -13.85
CA LYS A 73 23.64 38.29 -14.17
C LYS A 73 23.26 37.23 -13.13
N LEU A 74 23.26 35.98 -13.60
CA LEU A 74 23.07 34.80 -12.76
C LEU A 74 24.43 34.30 -12.28
N TYR A 75 24.56 34.15 -10.97
CA TYR A 75 25.75 33.61 -10.30
C TYR A 75 25.40 32.27 -9.67
N THR A 76 26.31 31.31 -9.77
CA THR A 76 26.18 29.94 -9.26
C THR A 76 27.51 29.49 -8.64
N GLY A 77 27.47 28.65 -7.59
CA GLY A 77 28.63 28.14 -6.85
C GLY A 77 28.32 27.70 -5.43
#